data_AF-A0ABD2NJJ3-F1
#
_entry.id   AF-A0ABD2NJJ3-F1
#
_cell.length_a   1.000
_cell.length_b   1.000
_cell.length_c   1.000
_cell.angle_alpha   90.00
_cell.angle_beta   90.00
_cell.angle_gamma   90.00
#
_symmetry.space_group_name_H-M   'P 1'
#
loop_
_entity.id
_entity.type
_entity.pdbx_description
1 polymer ?
#
loop_
_entity_poly.entity_id
_entity_poly.type
_entity_poly.pdbx_seq_one_letter_code
_entity_poly.pdbx_strand_id
1 'polypeptide(L)'
;GTENIIEQPRKTKTKSWMTVEIMQLMNERRLLKNVPDRYGEVDTIIRRKIKEAKQKWSQEQCDEAERLARLHDSFNFHKKVKEIIGTGRARETNT
;
A
#
# COMPACT_ATOMS: atom_id res chain seq x y z
N GLY A 1 -23.24 23.51 27.44
CA GLY A 1 -22.43 23.54 26.22
C GLY A 1 -22.11 22.12 25.86
N THR A 2 -22.54 21.65 24.69
CA THR A 2 -22.30 20.26 24.25
C THR A 2 -20.86 20.13 23.76
N GLU A 3 -20.07 19.37 24.51
CA GLU A 3 -18.67 19.08 24.20
C GLU A 3 -18.59 18.29 22.88
N ASN A 4 -17.91 18.89 21.91
CA ASN A 4 -17.71 18.36 20.58
C ASN A 4 -16.60 17.29 20.65
N ILE A 5 -16.99 16.02 20.78
CA ILE A 5 -16.06 14.90 20.72
C ILE A 5 -15.58 14.76 19.27
N ILE A 6 -14.43 15.34 18.95
CA ILE A 6 -13.74 15.11 17.69
C ILE A 6 -13.24 13.66 17.71
N GLU A 7 -14.03 12.73 17.18
CA GLU A 7 -13.57 11.37 16.91
C GLU A 7 -12.33 11.44 16.00
N GLN A 8 -11.17 11.10 16.54
CA GLN A 8 -9.97 10.96 15.72
C GLN A 8 -10.17 9.81 14.73
N PRO A 9 -10.01 10.02 13.41
CA PRO A 9 -10.14 8.93 12.45
C PRO A 9 -9.06 7.88 12.75
N ARG A 10 -9.50 6.65 13.02
CA ARG A 10 -8.61 5.49 13.15
C ARG A 10 -7.67 5.49 11.96
N LYS A 11 -6.36 5.72 12.19
CA LYS A 11 -5.31 5.66 11.16
C LYS A 11 -5.23 4.23 10.65
N THR A 12 -6.08 3.88 9.69
CA THR A 12 -5.93 2.64 8.94
C THR A 12 -4.56 2.70 8.27
N LYS A 13 -3.75 1.65 8.43
CA LYS A 13 -2.44 1.59 7.79
C LYS A 13 -2.66 1.78 6.28
N THR A 14 -2.27 2.94 5.77
CA THR A 14 -2.31 3.21 4.34
C THR A 14 -1.38 2.20 3.67
N LYS A 15 -1.83 1.63 2.56
CA LYS A 15 -1.01 0.65 1.84
C LYS A 15 0.25 1.37 1.35
N SER A 16 1.43 0.80 1.56
CA SER A 16 2.71 1.47 1.27
C SER A 16 2.90 1.85 -0.21
N TRP A 17 2.17 1.19 -1.12
CA TRP A 17 2.14 1.51 -2.56
C TRP A 17 1.06 2.54 -2.95
N MET A 18 0.25 3.04 -2.01
CA MET A 18 -0.84 3.98 -2.31
C MET A 18 -0.26 5.37 -2.59
N THR A 19 -0.48 5.89 -3.80
CA THR A 19 -0.05 7.23 -4.19
C THR A 19 -1.19 8.24 -4.12
N VAL A 20 -0.86 9.53 -3.97
CA VAL A 20 -1.84 10.64 -4.01
C VAL A 20 -2.64 10.61 -5.31
N GLU A 21 -1.98 10.32 -6.44
CA GLU A 21 -2.62 10.20 -7.76
C GLU A 21 -3.71 9.10 -7.76
N ILE A 22 -3.42 7.90 -7.23
CA ILE A 22 -4.41 6.82 -7.13
C ILE A 22 -5.60 7.26 -6.26
N MET A 23 -5.34 7.97 -5.16
CA MET A 23 -6.40 8.48 -4.28
C MET A 23 -7.28 9.52 -4.97
N GLN A 24 -6.69 10.42 -5.76
CA GLN A 24 -7.41 11.41 -6.55
C GLN A 24 -8.29 10.74 -7.60
N LEU A 25 -7.75 9.78 -8.35
CA LEU A 25 -8.52 9.01 -9.34
C LEU A 25 -9.66 8.23 -8.69
N MET A 26 -9.45 7.63 -7.51
CA MET A 26 -10.52 6.96 -6.77
C MET A 26 -11.64 7.93 -6.37
N ASN A 27 -11.31 9.16 -6.00
CA ASN A 27 -12.30 10.19 -5.70
C ASN A 27 -13.04 10.64 -6.96
N GLU A 28 -12.34 10.84 -8.07
CA GLU A 28 -12.92 11.16 -9.37
C GLU A 28 -13.92 10.08 -9.82
N ARG A 29 -13.53 8.80 -9.73
CA ARG A 29 -14.41 7.67 -10.04
C ARG A 29 -15.70 7.69 -9.23
N ARG A 30 -15.67 8.13 -7.96
CA ARG A 30 -16.87 8.23 -7.11
C ARG A 30 -17.85 9.27 -7.65
N LEU A 31 -17.37 10.36 -8.23
CA LEU A 31 -18.18 11.43 -8.83
C LEU A 31 -18.80 10.98 -10.16
N LEU A 32 -18.16 10.06 -10.87
CA LEU A 32 -18.58 9.57 -12.19
C LEU A 32 -19.56 8.38 -12.14
N LYS A 33 -20.14 8.05 -10.97
CA LYS A 33 -21.00 6.86 -10.79
C LYS A 33 -22.15 6.75 -11.80
N ASN A 34 -22.67 7.88 -12.28
CA ASN A 34 -23.80 7.93 -13.20
C ASN A 34 -23.38 8.16 -14.67
N VAL A 35 -22.08 8.09 -14.97
CA VAL A 35 -21.53 8.26 -16.34
C VAL A 35 -20.72 7.00 -16.66
N PRO A 36 -21.36 5.93 -17.17
CA PRO A 36 -20.75 4.59 -17.28
C PRO A 36 -19.45 4.56 -18.07
N ASP A 37 -19.38 5.27 -19.20
CA ASP A 37 -18.19 5.27 -20.07
C ASP A 37 -16.98 5.86 -19.34
N ARG A 38 -17.14 7.06 -18.77
CA ARG A 38 -16.07 7.72 -17.99
C ARG A 38 -15.73 6.97 -16.71
N TYR A 39 -16.71 6.33 -16.07
CA TYR A 39 -16.46 5.46 -14.92
C TYR A 39 -15.53 4.31 -15.29
N GLY A 40 -15.79 3.64 -16.42
CA GLY A 40 -14.99 2.53 -16.92
C GLY A 40 -13.57 2.95 -17.31
N GLU A 41 -13.43 4.11 -17.96
CA GLU A 41 -12.13 4.70 -18.30
C GLU A 41 -11.29 4.97 -17.04
N VAL A 42 -11.86 5.67 -16.07
CA VAL A 42 -11.16 6.00 -14.82
C VAL A 42 -10.85 4.75 -14.00
N ASP A 43 -11.75 3.75 -13.96
CA ASP A 43 -11.45 2.47 -13.27
C ASP A 43 -10.28 1.73 -13.93
N THR A 44 -10.20 1.74 -15.25
CA THR A 44 -9.09 1.14 -16.00
C THR A 44 -7.76 1.84 -15.67
N ILE A 45 -7.76 3.17 -15.63
CA ILE A 45 -6.59 3.96 -15.25
C ILE A 45 -6.16 3.65 -13.81
N ILE A 46 -7.11 3.61 -12.87
CA ILE A 46 -6.84 3.26 -11.46
C ILE A 46 -6.16 1.90 -11.36
N ARG A 47 -6.70 0.87 -12.03
CA ARG A 47 -6.13 -0.49 -11.99
C ARG A 47 -4.70 -0.51 -12.52
N ARG A 48 -4.44 0.17 -13.64
CA ARG A 48 -3.10 0.31 -14.20
C ARG A 48 -2.14 0.98 -13.21
N LYS A 49 -2.54 2.13 -12.65
CA LYS A 49 -1.73 2.87 -11.67
C LYS A 49 -1.45 2.08 -10.40
N ILE A 50 -2.42 1.31 -9.91
CA ILE A 50 -2.21 0.39 -8.77
C ILE A 50 -1.17 -0.68 -9.12
N LYS A 51 -1.22 -1.25 -10.32
CA LYS A 51 -0.25 -2.26 -10.76
C LYS A 51 1.16 -1.67 -10.81
N GLU A 52 1.31 -0.51 -11.44
CA GLU A 52 2.58 0.22 -11.55
C GLU A 52 3.14 0.58 -10.16
N ALA A 53 2.30 1.13 -9.28
CA ALA A 53 2.71 1.54 -7.94
C ALA A 53 3.14 0.34 -7.08
N LYS A 54 2.43 -0.80 -7.18
CA LYS A 54 2.85 -2.04 -6.51
C LYS A 54 4.18 -2.55 -7.05
N GLN A 55 4.37 -2.56 -8.37
CA GLN A 55 5.61 -3.00 -8.99
C GLN A 55 6.78 -2.12 -8.56
N LYS A 56 6.60 -0.79 -8.59
CA LYS A 56 7.60 0.17 -8.14
C LYS A 56 7.95 -0.04 -6.67
N TRP A 57 6.95 -0.14 -5.80
CA TRP A 57 7.17 -0.40 -4.38
C TRP A 57 7.95 -1.70 -4.15
N SER A 58 7.57 -2.80 -4.82
CA SER A 58 8.27 -4.08 -4.74
C SER A 58 9.73 -3.97 -5.20
N GLN A 59 9.99 -3.27 -6.30
CA GLN A 59 11.35 -3.04 -6.79
C GLN A 59 12.19 -2.27 -5.77
N GLU A 60 11.67 -1.16 -5.24
CA GLU A 60 12.34 -0.37 -4.20
C GLU A 60 12.64 -1.20 -2.94
N GLN A 61 11.74 -2.12 -2.57
CA GLN A 61 11.99 -3.01 -1.45
C GLN A 61 13.13 -3.99 -1.72
N CYS A 62 13.20 -4.55 -2.94
CA CYS A 62 14.29 -5.43 -3.35
C CYS A 62 15.63 -4.68 -3.41
N ASP A 63 15.65 -3.51 -4.04
CA ASP A 63 16.86 -2.68 -4.18
C ASP A 63 17.47 -2.36 -2.81
N GLU A 64 16.62 -2.04 -1.82
CA GLU A 64 17.06 -1.77 -0.45
C GLU A 64 17.60 -3.04 0.23
N ALA A 65 16.95 -4.19 0.06
CA ALA A 65 17.45 -5.45 0.61
C ALA A 65 18.82 -5.81 0.00
N GLU A 66 18.99 -5.68 -1.31
CA GLU A 66 20.27 -5.90 -1.98
C GLU A 66 21.36 -4.93 -1.50
N ARG A 67 21.01 -3.66 -1.26
CA ARG A 67 21.94 -2.67 -0.70
C ARG A 67 22.41 -3.08 0.70
N LEU A 68 21.51 -3.54 1.56
CA LEU A 68 21.85 -4.04 2.90
C LEU A 68 22.75 -5.27 2.83
N ALA A 69 22.47 -6.20 1.90
CA ALA A 69 23.30 -7.36 1.66
C ALA A 69 24.72 -6.97 1.19
N ARG A 70 24.84 -6.00 0.27
CA ARG A 70 26.13 -5.46 -0.19
C ARG A 70 26.94 -4.80 0.92
N LEU A 71 26.28 -4.23 1.94
CA LEU A 71 26.93 -3.64 3.11
C LEU A 71 27.26 -4.66 4.21
N HIS A 72 27.02 -5.96 3.95
CA HIS A 72 27.13 -7.03 4.94
C HIS A 72 26.26 -6.82 6.20
N ASP A 73 25.22 -5.98 6.12
CA ASP A 73 24.27 -5.72 7.18
C ASP A 73 23.20 -6.82 7.22
N SER A 74 23.65 -8.01 7.66
CA SER A 74 22.83 -9.22 7.68
C SER A 74 21.59 -9.06 8.55
N PHE A 75 21.70 -8.31 9.66
CA PHE A 75 20.57 -8.07 10.57
C PHE A 75 19.45 -7.29 9.89
N ASN A 76 19.75 -6.12 9.32
CA ASN A 76 18.73 -5.32 8.65
C ASN A 76 18.24 -5.97 7.36
N PHE A 77 19.09 -6.69 6.64
CA PHE A 77 18.67 -7.50 5.48
C PHE A 77 17.58 -8.50 5.86
N HIS A 78 17.81 -9.33 6.89
CA HIS A 78 16.82 -10.32 7.34
C HIS A 78 15.53 -9.67 7.84
N LYS A 79 15.64 -8.54 8.55
CA LYS A 79 14.48 -7.76 8.99
C LYS A 79 13.66 -7.26 7.78
N LYS A 80 14.34 -6.69 6.78
CA LYS A 80 13.71 -6.18 5.56
C LYS A 80 13.01 -7.28 4.77
N VAL A 81 13.65 -8.43 4.60
CA VAL A 81 13.05 -9.61 3.93
C VAL A 81 11.76 -10.04 4.65
N LYS A 82 11.77 -10.09 5.99
CA LYS A 82 10.56 -10.41 6.79
C LYS A 82 9.44 -9.37 6.62
N GLU A 83 9.78 -8.09 6.51
CA GLU A 83 8.81 -7.02 6.26
C GLU A 83 8.15 -7.16 4.88
N ILE A 84 8.93 -7.52 3.84
CA ILE A 84 8.46 -7.67 2.46
C ILE A 84 7.52 -8.87 2.30
N ILE A 85 7.95 -10.04 2.78
CA ILE A 85 7.17 -11.28 2.64
C ILE A 85 5.99 -11.34 3.62
N GLY A 86 5.93 -10.40 4.57
CA GLY A 86 5.06 -10.46 5.74
C GLY A 86 5.50 -11.57 6.70
N THR A 87 5.06 -11.53 7.95
CA THR A 87 5.29 -12.63 8.90
C THR A 87 4.52 -13.87 8.41
N GLY A 88 5.12 -14.65 7.52
CA GLY A 88 4.57 -15.90 7.02
C GLY A 88 4.40 -16.91 8.16
N ARG A 89 3.13 -17.21 8.46
CA ARG A 89 2.60 -18.18 9.42
C ARG A 89 2.88 -17.82 10.89
N ALA A 90 1.84 -17.35 11.59
CA ALA A 90 1.70 -17.74 12.98
C ALA A 90 1.85 -19.27 13.00
N ARG A 91 2.88 -19.78 13.68
CA ARG A 91 2.91 -21.19 14.05
C ARG A 91 1.66 -21.41 14.89
N GLU A 92 0.67 -22.13 14.37
CA GLU A 92 -0.33 -22.80 15.21
C GLU A 92 0.46 -23.74 16.11
N THR A 93 0.81 -23.28 17.31
CA THR A 93 1.20 -24.15 18.41
C THR A 93 -0.09 -24.69 18.97
N ASN A 94 -0.52 -25.85 18.47
CA ASN A 94 -1.51 -26.66 19.15
C ASN A 94 -0.78 -27.33 20.32
N THR A 95 -0.98 -26.80 21.52
CA THR A 95 -0.61 -27.45 22.80
C THR A 95 -1.89 -27.74 23.55
#